data_AF-D1A1V1-F1
#
_entry.id   AF-D1A1V1-F1
#
_cell.length_a   1.000
_cell.length_b   1.000
_cell.length_c   1.000
_cell.angle_alpha   90.00
_cell.angle_beta   90.00
_cell.angle_gamma   90.00
#
_symmetry.space_group_name_H-M   'P 1'
#
loop_
_entity.id
_entity.type
_entity.pdbx_description
1 polymer ?
#
loop_
_entity_poly.entity_id
_entity_poly.type
_entity_poly.pdbx_seq_one_letter_code
_entity_poly.pdbx_strand_id
1 'polypeptide(L)'
;MRDGTSVRLCTGKELRHTDVVKNVGEQTGSGGVRASVMPSFAADGHGERSTRARVARLILEHGPITASALGERVGLTPAAVRRHLDALLVEGMIEVRRVRPQGGRGRGRPAKWFAITDAGRSAFVHAYDDLAGAALRFLAEKAGPGAVAEFARRQVAELERRYHPVVRAAPPQHRVRALAEALSADGYAAAAGRSPRAGGEQLCQHHCPVAHVAAEFPQLCEAETEAFSRLLGTPVQRLATIAHGDGICTTHVSPRDLRAAAGHDTATHTDDEESGRTSL
;
A
#
# COMPACT_ATOMS: atom_id res chain seq x y z
N MET A 1 -8.55 60.93 -12.50
CA MET A 1 -8.78 59.79 -11.58
C MET A 1 -8.29 58.56 -12.34
N ARG A 2 -7.01 58.15 -12.24
CA ARG A 2 -6.32 57.39 -11.15
C ARG A 2 -7.15 56.15 -10.76
N ASP A 3 -6.70 54.91 -10.86
CA ASP A 3 -5.33 54.37 -10.78
C ASP A 3 -5.10 53.16 -11.71
N GLY A 4 -3.89 53.13 -12.30
CA GLY A 4 -3.23 51.93 -12.78
C GLY A 4 -2.00 51.70 -11.90
N THR A 5 -1.79 50.47 -11.43
CA THR A 5 -0.62 50.13 -10.60
C THR A 5 0.30 49.17 -11.34
N SER A 6 1.49 49.69 -11.58
CA SER A 6 2.61 49.16 -12.35
C SER A 6 3.39 48.09 -11.58
N VAL A 7 3.78 47.05 -12.31
CA VAL A 7 4.71 45.99 -11.91
C VAL A 7 6.13 46.57 -11.81
N ARG A 8 6.78 46.41 -10.64
CA ARG A 8 8.22 46.70 -10.49
C ARG A 8 9.04 45.46 -10.84
N LEU A 9 9.79 45.55 -11.94
CA LEU A 9 10.90 44.67 -12.25
C LEU A 9 12.15 45.18 -11.52
N CYS A 10 12.75 44.32 -10.70
CA CYS A 10 14.08 44.57 -10.13
C CYS A 10 15.16 43.92 -11.02
N THR A 11 16.17 44.75 -11.27
CA THR A 11 17.33 44.58 -12.13
C THR A 11 18.24 43.43 -11.69
N GLY A 12 18.67 42.60 -12.65
CA GLY A 12 19.66 41.53 -12.44
C GLY A 12 20.60 41.43 -13.64
N LYS A 13 21.86 41.73 -13.39
CA LYS A 13 22.97 42.01 -14.30
C LYS A 13 23.45 40.76 -15.07
N GLU A 14 23.85 40.98 -16.31
CA GLU A 14 24.46 40.04 -17.25
C GLU A 14 25.70 39.33 -16.67
N LEU A 15 25.88 38.05 -17.03
CA LEU A 15 27.18 37.38 -17.05
C LEU A 15 27.31 36.55 -18.34
N ARG A 16 28.14 37.05 -19.27
CA ARG A 16 28.74 36.31 -20.38
C ARG A 16 30.22 36.08 -20.07
N HIS A 17 30.67 34.84 -19.95
CA HIS A 17 32.00 34.33 -20.34
C HIS A 17 32.07 32.84 -19.96
N THR A 18 32.07 31.89 -20.90
CA THR A 18 33.14 31.43 -21.80
C THR A 18 34.32 30.78 -21.06
N ASP A 19 34.52 29.49 -21.37
CA ASP A 19 35.51 28.54 -20.91
C ASP A 19 36.95 29.06 -20.88
N VAL A 20 37.76 28.54 -19.93
CA VAL A 20 39.06 27.88 -20.21
C VAL A 20 39.46 27.04 -18.99
N VAL A 21 39.46 25.72 -19.15
CA VAL A 21 40.19 24.79 -18.28
C VAL A 21 41.66 24.81 -18.70
N LYS A 22 42.56 25.32 -17.85
CA LYS A 22 44.01 25.09 -18.02
C LYS A 22 44.45 24.01 -17.05
N ASN A 23 44.59 22.81 -17.59
CA ASN A 23 45.25 21.69 -16.95
C ASN A 23 46.74 21.75 -17.35
N VAL A 24 47.62 22.00 -16.39
CA VAL A 24 49.07 21.80 -16.58
C VAL A 24 49.52 20.97 -15.38
N GLY A 25 49.72 19.69 -15.63
CA GLY A 25 50.43 18.81 -14.72
C GLY A 25 51.92 18.90 -14.99
N GLU A 26 52.72 18.95 -13.92
CA GLU A 26 54.06 18.42 -13.94
C GLU A 26 54.36 17.79 -12.58
N GLN A 27 54.71 16.50 -12.64
CA GLN A 27 55.06 15.64 -11.52
C GLN A 27 56.52 15.87 -11.14
N THR A 28 56.85 15.79 -9.84
CA THR A 28 58.04 15.06 -9.37
C THR A 28 57.91 14.68 -7.89
N GLY A 29 58.15 13.40 -7.58
CA GLY A 29 59.08 13.02 -6.51
C GLY A 29 58.58 12.80 -5.07
N SER A 30 58.38 11.52 -4.75
CA SER A 30 58.80 10.83 -3.51
C SER A 30 57.93 10.89 -2.22
N GLY A 31 57.40 9.71 -1.86
CA GLY A 31 57.70 9.04 -0.59
C GLY A 31 57.22 9.66 0.71
N GLY A 32 56.02 9.27 1.17
CA GLY A 32 55.62 9.44 2.57
C GLY A 32 54.18 9.00 2.81
N VAL A 33 53.99 7.83 3.43
CA VAL A 33 52.69 7.37 3.92
C VAL A 33 52.21 8.34 5.01
N ARG A 34 51.33 9.27 4.65
CA ARG A 34 50.50 10.02 5.58
C ARG A 34 49.05 9.61 5.35
N ALA A 35 48.45 9.06 6.41
CA ALA A 35 47.02 8.78 6.45
C ALA A 35 46.26 10.08 6.14
N SER A 36 45.69 10.14 4.94
CA SER A 36 44.78 11.20 4.55
C SER A 36 43.51 11.06 5.37
N VAL A 37 43.34 11.96 6.33
CA VAL A 37 42.05 12.22 6.98
C VAL A 37 41.08 12.65 5.87
N MET A 38 40.20 11.73 5.48
CA MET A 38 39.06 12.05 4.63
C MET A 38 38.05 12.86 5.46
N PRO A 39 37.51 13.97 4.95
CA PRO A 39 36.42 14.65 5.61
C PRO A 39 35.20 13.73 5.59
N SER A 40 34.72 13.37 6.80
CA SER A 40 33.49 12.63 7.01
C SER A 40 32.32 13.46 6.47
N PHE A 41 31.88 13.14 5.24
CA PHE A 41 30.62 13.64 4.72
C PHE A 41 29.49 13.12 5.61
N ALA A 42 28.66 14.04 6.09
CA ALA A 42 27.57 13.82 7.02
C ALA A 42 26.66 12.64 6.58
N ALA A 43 26.79 11.52 7.29
CA ALA A 43 25.90 10.36 7.22
C ALA A 43 24.78 10.41 8.28
N ASP A 44 24.72 11.47 9.09
CA ASP A 44 23.83 11.55 10.25
C ASP A 44 22.34 11.63 9.87
N GLY A 45 22.02 12.19 8.69
CA GLY A 45 20.64 12.43 8.28
C GLY A 45 19.83 11.19 7.91
N HIS A 46 20.47 10.09 7.50
CA HIS A 46 19.79 8.84 7.14
C HIS A 46 19.61 7.92 8.35
N GLY A 47 20.61 7.82 9.23
CA GLY A 47 20.54 7.04 10.47
C GLY A 47 19.53 7.60 11.48
N GLU A 48 19.46 8.92 11.61
CA GLU A 48 18.50 9.57 12.51
C GLU A 48 17.05 9.44 12.03
N ARG A 49 16.80 9.49 10.72
CA ARG A 49 15.46 9.28 10.13
C ARG A 49 15.03 7.82 10.27
N SER A 50 15.94 6.86 10.03
CA SER A 50 15.67 5.43 10.23
C SER A 50 15.36 5.11 11.70
N THR A 51 16.10 5.69 12.64
CA THR A 51 15.87 5.51 14.08
C THR A 51 14.54 6.13 14.53
N ARG A 52 14.20 7.32 14.02
CA ARG A 52 12.93 8.01 14.32
C ARG A 52 11.71 7.21 13.82
N ALA A 53 11.79 6.68 12.60
CA ALA A 53 10.76 5.80 12.05
C ALA A 53 10.58 4.53 12.91
N ARG A 54 11.70 3.94 13.38
CA ARG A 54 11.67 2.77 14.27
C ARG A 54 11.04 3.07 15.63
N VAL A 55 11.31 4.25 16.22
CA VAL A 55 10.70 4.71 17.47
C VAL A 55 9.19 4.90 17.30
N ALA A 56 8.76 5.58 16.25
CA ALA A 56 7.33 5.82 16.01
C ALA A 56 6.56 4.52 15.68
N ARG A 57 7.20 3.55 15.00
CA ARG A 57 6.66 2.21 14.79
C ARG A 57 6.43 1.44 16.10
N LEU A 58 7.39 1.48 17.03
CA LEU A 58 7.23 0.82 18.33
C LEU A 58 6.08 1.42 19.17
N ILE A 59 5.82 2.72 19.03
CA ILE A 59 4.67 3.38 19.67
C ILE A 59 3.35 2.92 19.02
N LEU A 60 3.34 2.73 17.70
CA LEU A 60 2.19 2.21 16.98
C LEU A 60 1.86 0.75 17.38
N GLU A 61 2.87 -0.10 17.50
CA GLU A 61 2.73 -1.54 17.81
C GLU A 61 2.38 -1.82 19.27
N HIS A 62 2.97 -1.10 20.22
CA HIS A 62 2.80 -1.36 21.66
C HIS A 62 1.74 -0.46 22.33
N GLY A 63 1.16 0.48 21.59
CA GLY A 63 0.30 1.51 22.16
C GLY A 63 1.10 2.48 23.03
N PRO A 64 0.46 3.16 24.00
CA PRO A 64 1.15 4.13 24.85
C PRO A 64 2.38 3.51 25.51
N ILE A 65 3.55 4.13 25.33
CA ILE A 65 4.83 3.61 25.84
C ILE A 65 5.74 4.73 26.36
N THR A 66 6.63 4.42 27.31
CA THR A 66 7.57 5.40 27.89
C THR A 66 8.88 5.47 27.12
N ALA A 67 9.59 6.60 27.25
CA ALA A 67 10.91 6.78 26.62
C ALA A 67 11.96 5.75 27.09
N SER A 68 11.88 5.29 28.35
CA SER A 68 12.80 4.27 28.88
C SER A 68 12.55 2.91 28.24
N ALA A 69 11.29 2.48 28.16
CA ALA A 69 10.91 1.22 27.53
C ALA A 69 11.21 1.22 26.02
N LEU A 70 11.07 2.37 25.35
CA LEU A 70 11.52 2.53 23.97
C LEU A 70 13.04 2.38 23.86
N GLY A 71 13.81 3.04 24.73
CA GLY A 71 15.28 2.95 24.76
C GLY A 71 15.80 1.53 24.86
N GLU A 72 15.23 0.73 25.76
CA GLU A 72 15.56 -0.70 25.90
C GLU A 72 15.34 -1.48 24.60
N ARG A 73 14.22 -1.23 23.90
CA ARG A 73 13.86 -1.93 22.66
C ARG A 73 14.69 -1.51 21.46
N VAL A 74 15.07 -0.23 21.38
CA VAL A 74 15.88 0.27 20.27
C VAL A 74 17.39 0.22 20.53
N GLY A 75 17.83 -0.22 21.72
CA GLY A 75 19.25 -0.24 22.08
C GLY A 75 19.87 1.15 22.23
N LEU A 76 19.06 2.14 22.62
CA LEU A 76 19.48 3.54 22.78
C LEU A 76 19.24 4.02 24.21
N THR A 77 20.01 5.03 24.63
CA THR A 77 19.76 5.67 25.92
C THR A 77 18.42 6.42 25.90
N PRO A 78 17.72 6.53 27.04
CA PRO A 78 16.48 7.31 27.11
C PRO A 78 16.66 8.77 26.69
N ALA A 79 17.85 9.35 26.82
CA ALA A 79 18.16 10.70 26.36
C ALA A 79 18.21 10.80 24.82
N ALA A 80 18.81 9.81 24.15
CA ALA A 80 18.84 9.75 22.69
C ALA A 80 17.43 9.57 22.11
N VAL A 81 16.62 8.68 22.70
CA VAL A 81 15.22 8.47 22.27
C VAL A 81 14.37 9.72 22.45
N ARG A 82 14.58 10.51 23.52
CA ARG A 82 13.83 11.77 23.74
C ARG A 82 14.00 12.76 22.58
N ARG A 83 15.19 12.86 21.97
CA ARG A 83 15.40 13.74 20.81
C ARG A 83 14.50 13.36 19.64
N HIS A 84 14.32 12.05 19.40
CA HIS A 84 13.42 11.56 18.36
C HIS A 84 11.94 11.75 18.72
N LEU A 85 11.58 11.54 19.99
CA LEU A 85 10.22 11.78 20.48
C LEU A 85 9.83 13.26 20.38
N ASP A 86 10.75 14.18 20.68
CA ASP A 86 10.51 15.61 20.57
C ASP A 86 10.27 16.02 19.11
N ALA A 87 11.05 15.48 18.16
CA ALA A 87 10.80 15.69 16.73
C ALA A 87 9.44 15.15 16.28
N LEU A 88 9.06 13.94 16.70
CA LEU A 88 7.77 13.32 16.37
C LEU A 88 6.58 14.09 16.99
N LEU A 89 6.77 14.70 18.16
CA LEU A 89 5.78 15.59 18.78
C LEU A 89 5.60 16.87 17.96
N VAL A 90 6.69 17.49 17.51
CA VAL A 90 6.67 18.68 16.66
C VAL A 90 5.98 18.39 15.32
N GLU A 91 6.23 17.21 14.76
CA GLU A 91 5.58 16.73 13.52
C GLU A 91 4.11 16.32 13.72
N GLY A 92 3.59 16.31 14.96
CA GLY A 92 2.21 15.92 15.26
C GLY A 92 1.93 14.42 15.10
N MET A 93 2.98 13.60 14.95
CA MET A 93 2.90 12.15 14.71
C MET A 93 2.58 11.36 16.00
N ILE A 94 2.93 11.92 17.15
CA ILE A 94 2.67 11.32 18.46
C ILE A 94 2.12 12.38 19.42
N GLU A 95 1.47 11.92 20.50
CA GLU A 95 0.95 12.76 21.57
C GLU A 95 1.43 12.25 22.94
N VAL A 96 1.50 13.17 23.92
CA VAL A 96 1.81 12.80 25.31
C VAL A 96 0.53 12.45 26.04
N ARG A 97 0.38 11.19 26.44
CA ARG A 97 -0.67 10.74 27.35
C ARG A 97 -0.18 10.76 28.79
N ARG A 98 -1.00 11.30 29.70
CA ARG A 98 -0.80 11.19 31.14
C ARG A 98 -1.58 9.99 31.64
N VAL A 99 -0.91 8.87 31.84
CA VAL A 99 -1.52 7.72 32.50
C VAL A 99 -1.54 8.02 34.00
N ARG A 100 -2.72 7.94 34.63
CA ARG A 100 -2.83 8.00 36.10
C ARG A 100 -2.11 6.77 36.66
N PRO A 101 -1.13 6.91 37.57
CA PRO A 101 -0.46 5.75 38.16
C PRO A 101 -1.48 4.90 38.94
N GLN A 102 -1.67 3.65 38.54
CA GLN A 102 -2.39 2.65 39.32
C GLN A 102 -1.37 1.98 40.25
N GLY A 103 -1.04 2.67 41.35
CA GLY A 103 -0.16 2.14 42.40
C GLY A 103 0.98 3.08 42.85
N GLY A 104 1.21 3.10 44.16
CA GLY A 104 2.43 3.48 44.89
C GLY A 104 3.21 4.73 44.47
N ARG A 105 3.15 5.78 45.30
CA ARG A 105 3.95 7.00 45.19
C ARG A 105 5.46 6.71 45.32
N GLY A 106 6.13 6.50 44.19
CA GLY A 106 7.59 6.66 44.10
C GLY A 106 7.99 8.14 44.06
N ARG A 107 9.20 8.46 44.54
CA ARG A 107 9.77 9.82 44.45
C ARG A 107 10.20 10.10 43.00
N GLY A 108 9.58 11.08 42.35
CA GLY A 108 9.96 11.53 41.01
C GLY A 108 8.80 12.13 40.21
N ARG A 109 9.12 12.89 39.16
CA ARG A 109 8.12 13.38 38.20
C ARG A 109 7.51 12.17 37.46
N PRO A 110 6.17 12.06 37.34
CA PRO A 110 5.53 10.97 36.61
C PRO A 110 6.11 10.81 35.20
N ALA A 111 6.36 9.57 34.78
CA ALA A 111 6.86 9.28 33.45
C ALA A 111 5.83 9.71 32.38
N LYS A 112 6.30 10.40 31.33
CA LYS A 112 5.47 10.69 30.16
C LYS A 112 5.27 9.42 29.35
N TRP A 113 4.03 9.17 28.93
CA TRP A 113 3.70 8.13 27.98
C TRP A 113 3.43 8.77 26.62
N PHE A 114 3.90 8.14 25.57
CA PHE A 114 3.76 8.61 24.20
C PHE A 114 2.87 7.64 23.44
N ALA A 115 1.87 8.17 22.73
CA ALA A 115 0.94 7.39 21.92
C ALA A 115 0.94 7.95 20.49
N ILE A 116 0.70 7.09 19.50
CA ILE A 116 0.56 7.53 18.11
C ILE A 116 -0.73 8.34 17.96
N THR A 117 -0.67 9.43 17.20
CA THR A 117 -1.87 10.19 16.79
C THR A 117 -2.50 9.56 15.54
N ASP A 118 -3.69 10.00 15.16
CA ASP A 118 -4.32 9.57 13.90
C ASP A 118 -3.50 10.02 12.69
N ALA A 119 -2.93 11.23 12.72
CA ALA A 119 -2.01 11.73 11.69
C ALA A 119 -0.75 10.85 11.59
N GLY A 120 -0.16 10.49 12.73
CA GLY A 120 0.97 9.56 12.80
C GLY A 120 0.64 8.20 12.21
N ARG A 121 -0.53 7.66 12.55
CA ARG A 121 -1.02 6.38 12.02
C ARG A 121 -1.19 6.44 10.49
N SER A 122 -1.76 7.52 9.95
CA SER A 122 -1.94 7.70 8.50
C SER A 122 -0.61 7.79 7.76
N ALA A 123 0.37 8.52 8.30
CA ALA A 123 1.68 8.69 7.65
C ALA A 123 2.47 7.37 7.54
N PHE A 124 2.31 6.43 8.48
CA PHE A 124 2.89 5.08 8.34
C PHE A 124 2.25 4.28 7.21
N VAL A 125 0.93 4.36 7.06
CA VAL A 125 0.21 3.69 5.97
C VAL A 125 0.75 4.17 4.62
N HIS A 126 0.90 5.49 4.45
CA HIS A 126 1.42 6.07 3.20
C HIS A 126 2.88 5.69 2.90
N ALA A 127 3.76 5.61 3.91
CA ALA A 127 5.17 5.25 3.68
C ALA A 127 5.34 3.81 3.18
N TYR A 128 4.48 2.87 3.59
CA TYR A 128 4.50 1.50 3.08
C TYR A 128 3.97 1.41 1.66
N ASP A 129 2.91 2.17 1.36
CA ASP A 129 2.36 2.24 0.01
C ASP A 129 3.37 2.84 -0.98
N ASP A 130 4.10 3.89 -0.58
CA ASP A 130 5.17 4.49 -1.39
C ASP A 130 6.29 3.48 -1.70
N LEU A 131 6.73 2.72 -0.68
CA LEU A 131 7.76 1.70 -0.84
C LEU A 131 7.26 0.56 -1.75
N ALA A 132 6.02 0.11 -1.56
CA ALA A 132 5.40 -0.93 -2.38
C ALA A 132 5.27 -0.47 -3.84
N GLY A 133 4.81 0.77 -4.07
CA GLY A 133 4.74 1.37 -5.40
C GLY A 133 6.12 1.46 -6.05
N ALA A 134 7.14 1.91 -5.33
CA ALA A 134 8.52 1.96 -5.83
C ALA A 134 9.06 0.56 -6.21
N ALA A 135 8.76 -0.46 -5.42
CA ALA A 135 9.16 -1.84 -5.71
C ALA A 135 8.46 -2.38 -6.98
N LEU A 136 7.16 -2.09 -7.16
CA LEU A 136 6.43 -2.51 -8.35
C LEU A 136 6.87 -1.77 -9.62
N ARG A 137 7.21 -0.47 -9.52
CA ARG A 137 7.84 0.26 -10.63
C ARG A 137 9.17 -0.38 -11.02
N PHE A 138 10.03 -0.67 -10.04
CA PHE A 138 11.30 -1.34 -10.28
C PHE A 138 11.11 -2.73 -10.92
N LEU A 139 10.12 -3.50 -10.47
CA LEU A 139 9.79 -4.79 -11.05
C LEU A 139 9.35 -4.65 -12.52
N ALA A 140 8.47 -3.70 -12.82
CA ALA A 140 8.01 -3.43 -14.18
C ALA A 140 9.18 -3.03 -15.09
N GLU A 141 10.10 -2.19 -14.60
CA GLU A 141 11.29 -1.75 -15.33
C GLU A 141 12.27 -2.90 -15.62
N LYS A 142 12.47 -3.83 -14.68
CA LYS A 142 13.50 -4.88 -14.80
C LYS A 142 13.02 -6.18 -15.42
N ALA A 143 11.78 -6.58 -15.14
CA ALA A 143 11.22 -7.86 -15.57
C ALA A 143 10.20 -7.71 -16.71
N GLY A 144 9.90 -6.48 -17.13
CA GLY A 144 9.06 -6.18 -18.28
C GLY A 144 7.57 -6.04 -17.96
N PRO A 145 6.75 -5.74 -18.98
CA PRO A 145 5.37 -5.26 -18.80
C PRO A 145 4.42 -6.27 -18.15
N GLY A 146 4.70 -7.57 -18.25
CA GLY A 146 3.88 -8.63 -17.65
C GLY A 146 4.21 -8.95 -16.20
N ALA A 147 5.33 -8.44 -15.66
CA ALA A 147 5.85 -8.88 -14.37
C ALA A 147 4.95 -8.48 -13.19
N VAL A 148 4.37 -7.26 -13.24
CA VAL A 148 3.44 -6.79 -12.20
C VAL A 148 2.17 -7.65 -12.19
N ALA A 149 1.64 -8.01 -13.36
CA ALA A 149 0.47 -8.88 -13.46
C ALA A 149 0.75 -10.29 -12.93
N GLU A 150 1.93 -10.83 -13.21
CA GLU A 150 2.35 -12.11 -12.65
C GLU A 150 2.50 -12.05 -11.12
N PHE A 151 3.15 -11.01 -10.61
CA PHE A 151 3.26 -10.78 -9.18
C PHE A 151 1.88 -10.68 -8.51
N ALA A 152 0.96 -9.90 -9.09
CA ALA A 152 -0.40 -9.75 -8.59
C ALA A 152 -1.13 -11.10 -8.52
N ARG A 153 -1.06 -11.92 -9.58
CA ARG A 153 -1.63 -13.28 -9.58
C ARG A 153 -1.02 -14.18 -8.52
N ARG A 154 0.30 -14.12 -8.31
CA ARG A 154 0.98 -14.91 -7.26
C ARG A 154 0.53 -14.49 -5.86
N GLN A 155 0.45 -13.19 -5.58
CA GLN A 155 -0.04 -12.66 -4.30
C GLN A 155 -1.48 -13.10 -4.01
N VAL A 156 -2.35 -12.98 -5.02
CA VAL A 156 -3.75 -13.36 -4.86
C VAL A 156 -3.95 -14.87 -4.78
N ALA A 157 -3.10 -15.69 -5.43
CA ALA A 157 -3.17 -17.14 -5.31
C ALA A 157 -2.94 -17.63 -3.87
N GLU A 158 -2.12 -16.92 -3.09
CA GLU A 158 -1.94 -17.21 -1.66
C GLU A 158 -3.19 -16.88 -0.84
N LEU A 159 -3.81 -15.72 -1.10
CA LEU A 159 -5.11 -15.35 -0.51
C LEU A 159 -6.19 -16.38 -0.86
N GLU A 160 -6.28 -16.75 -2.13
CA GLU A 160 -7.21 -17.75 -2.64
C GLU A 160 -7.04 -19.09 -1.92
N ARG A 161 -5.80 -19.58 -1.76
CA ARG A 161 -5.52 -20.80 -0.99
C ARG A 161 -6.03 -20.74 0.44
N ARG A 162 -5.89 -19.59 1.12
CA ARG A 162 -6.37 -19.41 2.51
C ARG A 162 -7.89 -19.36 2.59
N TYR A 163 -8.54 -18.71 1.62
CA TYR A 163 -10.00 -18.51 1.65
C TYR A 163 -10.79 -19.70 1.11
N HIS A 164 -10.21 -20.46 0.16
CA HIS A 164 -10.87 -21.59 -0.47
C HIS A 164 -11.54 -22.58 0.52
N PRO A 165 -10.87 -23.08 1.58
CA PRO A 165 -11.52 -24.02 2.51
C PRO A 165 -12.74 -23.41 3.23
N VAL A 166 -12.66 -22.14 3.64
CA VAL A 166 -13.75 -21.44 4.33
C VAL A 166 -14.94 -21.22 3.39
N VAL A 167 -14.67 -20.75 2.17
CA VAL A 167 -15.71 -20.50 1.15
C VAL A 167 -16.35 -21.81 0.68
N ARG A 168 -15.57 -22.90 0.56
CA ARG A 168 -16.10 -24.19 0.13
C ARG A 168 -16.95 -24.88 1.19
N ALA A 169 -16.62 -24.73 2.47
CA ALA A 169 -17.40 -25.29 3.57
C ALA A 169 -18.78 -24.64 3.70
N ALA A 170 -18.94 -23.40 3.23
CA ALA A 170 -20.24 -22.72 3.22
C ALA A 170 -21.18 -23.28 2.13
N PRO A 171 -22.49 -23.39 2.42
CA PRO A 171 -23.50 -23.68 1.40
C PRO A 171 -23.43 -22.68 0.23
N PRO A 172 -23.78 -23.08 -1.01
CA PRO A 172 -23.64 -22.23 -2.20
C PRO A 172 -24.21 -20.81 -2.07
N GLN A 173 -25.35 -20.66 -1.40
CA GLN A 173 -26.04 -19.39 -1.12
C GLN A 173 -25.39 -18.52 -0.02
N HIS A 174 -24.38 -19.04 0.68
CA HIS A 174 -23.65 -18.33 1.73
C HIS A 174 -22.18 -18.08 1.38
N ARG A 175 -21.72 -18.49 0.19
CA ARG A 175 -20.31 -18.38 -0.21
C ARG A 175 -19.83 -16.94 -0.33
N VAL A 176 -20.66 -16.03 -0.86
CA VAL A 176 -20.29 -14.61 -0.96
C VAL A 176 -20.14 -13.99 0.42
N ARG A 177 -21.04 -14.35 1.36
CA ARG A 177 -20.93 -13.95 2.76
C ARG A 177 -19.67 -14.51 3.43
N ALA A 178 -19.39 -15.80 3.26
CA ALA A 178 -18.19 -16.43 3.81
C ALA A 178 -16.90 -15.78 3.27
N LEU A 179 -16.88 -15.41 1.99
CA LEU A 179 -15.78 -14.67 1.38
C LEU A 179 -15.65 -13.25 1.99
N ALA A 180 -16.77 -12.53 2.18
CA ALA A 180 -16.76 -11.22 2.82
C ALA A 180 -16.25 -11.26 4.27
N GLU A 181 -16.62 -12.29 5.02
CA GLU A 181 -16.15 -12.50 6.40
C GLU A 181 -14.64 -12.80 6.43
N ALA A 182 -14.14 -13.64 5.52
CA ALA A 182 -12.70 -13.91 5.38
C ALA A 182 -11.89 -12.66 4.99
N LEU A 183 -12.38 -11.89 4.01
CA LEU A 183 -11.78 -10.62 3.61
C LEU A 183 -11.76 -9.60 4.76
N SER A 184 -12.82 -9.55 5.56
CA SER A 184 -12.90 -8.66 6.72
C SER A 184 -11.89 -9.04 7.79
N ALA A 185 -11.65 -10.33 8.02
CA ALA A 185 -10.62 -10.81 8.94
C ALA A 185 -9.20 -10.38 8.50
N ASP A 186 -8.98 -10.24 7.19
CA ASP A 186 -7.73 -9.73 6.60
C ASP A 186 -7.73 -8.19 6.40
N GLY A 187 -8.72 -7.48 6.96
CA GLY A 187 -8.72 -6.01 7.05
C GLY A 187 -9.39 -5.26 5.88
N TYR A 188 -10.16 -5.94 5.02
CA TYR A 188 -10.85 -5.29 3.89
C TYR A 188 -12.22 -4.67 4.24
N ALA A 189 -12.69 -4.79 5.49
CA ALA A 189 -14.01 -4.30 5.92
C ALA A 189 -15.11 -4.61 4.88
N ALA A 190 -15.31 -5.90 4.60
CA ALA A 190 -16.11 -6.38 3.49
C ALA A 190 -17.50 -6.84 3.95
N ALA A 191 -18.50 -6.67 3.08
CA ALA A 191 -19.88 -7.07 3.31
C ALA A 191 -20.45 -7.76 2.07
N ALA A 192 -21.37 -8.70 2.29
CA ALA A 192 -22.15 -9.35 1.24
C ALA A 192 -23.61 -8.90 1.31
N GLY A 193 -24.23 -8.69 0.14
CA GLY A 193 -25.63 -8.29 0.04
C GLY A 193 -26.27 -8.76 -1.26
N ARG A 194 -27.58 -8.52 -1.40
CA ARG A 194 -28.28 -8.73 -2.68
C ARG A 194 -27.94 -7.60 -3.64
N SER A 195 -27.76 -7.92 -4.92
CA SER A 195 -27.59 -6.91 -5.96
C SER A 195 -28.88 -6.10 -6.14
N PRO A 196 -28.84 -4.76 -6.08
CA PRO A 196 -30.06 -3.92 -6.17
C PRO A 196 -30.70 -3.89 -7.56
N ARG A 197 -29.95 -4.19 -8.63
CA ARG A 197 -30.41 -3.94 -10.02
C ARG A 197 -30.22 -5.10 -11.00
N ALA A 198 -29.39 -6.11 -10.70
CA ALA A 198 -28.99 -7.13 -11.67
C ALA A 198 -29.32 -8.58 -11.26
N GLY A 199 -30.10 -8.78 -10.19
CA GLY A 199 -30.21 -10.10 -9.55
C GLY A 199 -28.86 -10.57 -8.98
N GLY A 200 -28.83 -11.72 -8.30
CA GLY A 200 -27.60 -12.25 -7.71
C GLY A 200 -27.13 -11.47 -6.47
N GLU A 201 -25.84 -11.60 -6.17
CA GLU A 201 -25.23 -11.06 -4.95
C GLU A 201 -24.23 -9.93 -5.27
N GLN A 202 -23.84 -9.18 -4.25
CA GLN A 202 -22.79 -8.19 -4.28
C GLN A 202 -21.83 -8.43 -3.13
N LEU A 203 -20.54 -8.31 -3.44
CA LEU A 203 -19.45 -8.23 -2.47
C LEU A 203 -18.93 -6.80 -2.50
N CYS A 204 -19.00 -6.14 -1.34
CA CYS A 204 -18.57 -4.76 -1.17
C CYS A 204 -17.39 -4.70 -0.20
N GLN A 205 -16.33 -3.94 -0.52
CA GLN A 205 -15.19 -3.70 0.38
C GLN A 205 -15.14 -2.20 0.68
N HIS A 206 -15.37 -1.83 1.95
CA HIS A 206 -15.32 -0.43 2.41
C HIS A 206 -13.89 0.03 2.71
N HIS A 207 -12.94 -0.89 2.77
CA HIS A 207 -11.53 -0.60 2.93
C HIS A 207 -10.72 -1.55 2.04
N CYS A 208 -9.69 -1.04 1.36
CA CYS A 208 -8.76 -1.87 0.60
C CYS A 208 -7.34 -1.52 1.06
N PRO A 209 -6.63 -2.45 1.73
CA PRO A 209 -5.29 -2.19 2.26
C PRO A 209 -4.24 -1.81 1.21
N VAL A 210 -4.50 -2.10 -0.07
CA VAL A 210 -3.60 -1.81 -1.19
C VAL A 210 -4.18 -0.78 -2.15
N ALA A 211 -5.22 -0.04 -1.76
CA ALA A 211 -5.94 0.88 -2.65
C ALA A 211 -5.01 1.92 -3.31
N HIS A 212 -4.07 2.47 -2.54
CA HIS A 212 -3.16 3.50 -3.03
C HIS A 212 -2.21 2.93 -4.10
N VAL A 213 -1.63 1.77 -3.83
CA VAL A 213 -0.74 1.08 -4.79
C VAL A 213 -1.53 0.61 -6.03
N ALA A 214 -2.75 0.11 -5.84
CA ALA A 214 -3.60 -0.37 -6.93
C ALA A 214 -4.09 0.76 -7.86
N ALA A 215 -4.05 2.03 -7.43
CA ALA A 215 -4.34 3.17 -8.29
C ALA A 215 -3.29 3.33 -9.40
N GLU A 216 -2.02 3.03 -9.11
CA GLU A 216 -0.93 3.00 -10.11
C GLU A 216 -0.82 1.64 -10.81
N PHE A 217 -1.17 0.55 -10.11
CA PHE A 217 -1.06 -0.83 -10.59
C PHE A 217 -2.41 -1.58 -10.58
N PRO A 218 -3.30 -1.33 -11.56
CA PRO A 218 -4.63 -1.95 -11.64
C PRO A 218 -4.63 -3.48 -11.70
N GLN A 219 -3.51 -4.09 -12.12
CA GLN A 219 -3.32 -5.53 -12.18
C GLN A 219 -3.59 -6.21 -10.83
N LEU A 220 -3.41 -5.50 -9.71
CA LEU A 220 -3.77 -5.97 -8.37
C LEU A 220 -5.29 -6.20 -8.22
N CYS A 221 -6.11 -5.25 -8.69
CA CYS A 221 -7.56 -5.36 -8.67
C CYS A 221 -8.08 -6.41 -9.67
N GLU A 222 -7.43 -6.52 -10.82
CA GLU A 222 -7.77 -7.53 -11.84
C GLU A 222 -7.54 -8.95 -11.29
N ALA A 223 -6.35 -9.23 -10.76
CA ALA A 223 -6.01 -10.52 -10.17
C ALA A 223 -6.96 -10.91 -9.02
N GLU A 224 -7.32 -9.96 -8.17
CA GLU A 224 -8.31 -10.15 -7.09
C GLU A 224 -9.68 -10.55 -7.65
N THR A 225 -10.14 -9.85 -8.69
CA THR A 225 -11.43 -10.12 -9.33
C THR A 225 -11.46 -11.52 -9.96
N GLU A 226 -10.39 -11.93 -10.64
CA GLU A 226 -10.26 -13.28 -11.18
C GLU A 226 -10.32 -14.36 -10.08
N ALA A 227 -9.66 -14.11 -8.94
CA ALA A 227 -9.68 -15.06 -7.82
C ALA A 227 -11.05 -15.15 -7.15
N PHE A 228 -11.78 -14.03 -7.02
CA PHE A 228 -13.16 -14.07 -6.53
C PHE A 228 -14.06 -14.92 -7.44
N SER A 229 -13.89 -14.82 -8.76
CA SER A 229 -14.59 -15.69 -9.73
C SER A 229 -14.34 -17.17 -9.44
N ARG A 230 -13.06 -17.55 -9.25
CA ARG A 230 -12.65 -18.94 -8.97
C ARG A 230 -13.14 -19.44 -7.61
N LEU A 231 -13.01 -18.63 -6.56
CA LEU A 231 -13.45 -18.98 -5.20
C LEU A 231 -14.96 -19.23 -5.14
N LEU A 232 -15.75 -18.39 -5.79
CA LEU A 232 -17.22 -18.46 -5.76
C LEU A 232 -17.77 -19.50 -6.77
N GLY A 233 -16.98 -19.80 -7.80
CA GLY A 233 -17.35 -20.69 -8.91
C GLY A 233 -18.42 -20.08 -9.82
N THR A 234 -18.49 -18.75 -9.87
CA THR A 234 -19.50 -17.98 -10.62
C THR A 234 -18.83 -16.77 -11.24
N PRO A 235 -19.27 -16.32 -12.44
CA PRO A 235 -18.80 -15.07 -12.99
C PRO A 235 -19.00 -13.92 -12.02
N VAL A 236 -18.00 -13.04 -11.97
CA VAL A 236 -18.06 -11.80 -11.19
C VAL A 236 -17.67 -10.63 -12.08
N GLN A 237 -18.20 -9.45 -11.75
CA GLN A 237 -17.87 -8.22 -12.44
C GLN A 237 -17.55 -7.14 -11.42
N ARG A 238 -16.38 -6.52 -11.53
CA ARG A 238 -16.03 -5.33 -10.75
C ARG A 238 -16.78 -4.13 -11.31
N LEU A 239 -17.54 -3.45 -10.46
CA LEU A 239 -18.38 -2.29 -10.83
C LEU A 239 -17.77 -0.96 -10.36
N ALA A 240 -17.07 -0.97 -9.24
CA ALA A 240 -16.45 0.21 -8.63
C ALA A 240 -15.20 -0.21 -7.84
N THR A 241 -14.22 0.68 -7.72
CA THR A 241 -12.99 0.46 -6.95
C THR A 241 -12.50 1.72 -6.27
N ILE A 242 -12.08 1.58 -5.01
CA ILE A 242 -11.44 2.66 -4.25
C ILE A 242 -10.18 3.17 -4.97
N ALA A 243 -9.42 2.28 -5.62
CA ALA A 243 -8.23 2.62 -6.40
C ALA A 243 -8.51 3.63 -7.53
N HIS A 244 -9.70 3.61 -8.13
CA HIS A 244 -10.11 4.56 -9.17
C HIS A 244 -10.89 5.77 -8.61
N GLY A 245 -10.87 5.96 -7.29
CA GLY A 245 -11.49 7.11 -6.63
C GLY A 245 -12.94 6.91 -6.17
N ASP A 246 -13.48 5.69 -6.28
CA ASP A 246 -14.79 5.38 -5.70
C ASP A 246 -14.72 5.31 -4.16
N GLY A 247 -15.84 5.53 -3.47
CA GLY A 247 -15.89 5.37 -2.00
C GLY A 247 -15.91 3.92 -1.51
N ILE A 248 -16.08 2.95 -2.42
CA ILE A 248 -16.26 1.53 -2.08
C ILE A 248 -15.90 0.64 -3.29
N CYS A 249 -15.19 -0.46 -3.06
CA CYS A 249 -15.07 -1.48 -4.10
C CYS A 249 -16.35 -2.31 -4.15
N THR A 250 -16.97 -2.43 -5.32
CA THR A 250 -18.20 -3.21 -5.50
C THR A 250 -17.98 -4.26 -6.57
N THR A 251 -18.16 -5.53 -6.21
CA THR A 251 -18.12 -6.67 -7.13
C THR A 251 -19.49 -7.32 -7.20
N HIS A 252 -20.09 -7.35 -8.38
CA HIS A 252 -21.31 -8.11 -8.63
C HIS A 252 -20.97 -9.58 -8.84
N VAL A 253 -21.73 -10.46 -8.21
CA VAL A 253 -21.66 -11.91 -8.36
C VAL A 253 -22.92 -12.38 -9.07
N SER A 254 -22.77 -12.97 -10.25
CA SER A 254 -23.90 -13.40 -11.07
C SER A 254 -24.70 -14.52 -10.37
N PRO A 255 -26.04 -14.56 -10.55
CA PRO A 255 -26.86 -15.67 -10.09
C PRO A 255 -26.33 -17.03 -10.57
N ARG A 256 -26.39 -18.04 -9.69
CA ARG A 256 -25.94 -19.40 -10.02
C ARG A 256 -26.77 -20.05 -11.14
N ASP A 257 -28.04 -19.69 -11.26
CA ASP A 257 -29.00 -20.32 -12.17
C ASP A 257 -28.77 -19.96 -13.65
N LEU A 258 -28.13 -18.82 -13.93
CA LEU A 258 -27.75 -18.45 -15.30
C LEU A 258 -26.71 -19.41 -15.91
N ARG A 259 -25.94 -20.10 -15.06
CA ARG A 259 -24.95 -21.11 -15.48
C ARG A 259 -25.60 -22.44 -15.90
N ALA A 260 -26.79 -22.74 -15.39
CA ALA A 260 -27.54 -23.94 -15.78
C ALA A 260 -28.24 -23.76 -17.14
N ALA A 261 -28.75 -22.55 -17.42
CA ALA A 261 -29.40 -22.23 -18.69
C ALA A 261 -28.43 -22.20 -19.88
N ALA A 262 -27.23 -21.62 -19.71
CA ALA A 262 -26.24 -21.53 -20.78
C ALA A 262 -25.60 -22.88 -21.20
N GLY A 263 -25.76 -23.94 -20.39
CA GLY A 263 -25.24 -25.27 -20.68
C GLY A 263 -26.19 -26.19 -21.44
N HIS A 264 -27.41 -25.76 -21.75
CA HIS A 264 -28.43 -26.58 -22.43
C HIS A 264 -28.59 -26.27 -23.92
N ASP A 265 -28.04 -25.16 -24.42
CA ASP A 265 -28.22 -24.71 -25.82
C ASP A 265 -27.22 -25.31 -26.82
N THR A 266 -26.27 -26.14 -26.39
CA THR A 266 -25.19 -26.66 -27.28
C THR A 266 -25.42 -28.09 -27.79
N ALA A 267 -26.60 -28.70 -27.54
CA ALA A 267 -26.88 -30.09 -27.90
C ALA A 267 -28.21 -30.25 -28.65
N THR A 268 -28.49 -29.46 -29.67
CA THR A 268 -29.50 -29.82 -30.70
C THR A 268 -29.18 -29.13 -32.03
N HIS A 269 -28.15 -29.59 -32.72
CA HIS A 269 -28.04 -29.44 -34.18
C HIS A 269 -27.18 -30.60 -34.69
N THR A 270 -27.78 -31.78 -34.77
CA THR A 270 -27.30 -32.87 -35.63
C THR A 270 -28.00 -32.73 -36.97
N ASP A 271 -27.19 -32.59 -38.01
CA ASP A 271 -27.58 -32.48 -39.41
C ASP A 271 -28.34 -33.74 -39.87
N ASP A 272 -29.54 -33.53 -40.41
CA ASP A 272 -30.28 -34.49 -41.25
C ASP A 272 -30.52 -33.82 -42.61
N GLU A 273 -29.58 -33.96 -43.54
CA GLU A 273 -29.81 -33.74 -44.98
C GLU A 273 -28.96 -34.70 -45.83
N GLU A 274 -29.39 -35.96 -45.92
CA GLU A 274 -29.02 -36.86 -47.01
C GLU A 274 -30.26 -37.59 -47.54
N SER A 275 -30.83 -37.10 -48.64
CA SER A 275 -31.42 -37.94 -49.70
C SER A 275 -31.91 -37.08 -50.87
N GLY A 276 -31.30 -37.24 -52.04
CA GLY A 276 -31.78 -36.60 -53.26
C GLY A 276 -30.80 -36.62 -54.43
N ARG A 277 -30.36 -37.79 -54.88
CA ARG A 277 -29.66 -37.93 -56.18
C ARG A 277 -30.31 -39.01 -57.06
N THR A 278 -31.11 -38.51 -57.99
CA THR A 278 -31.07 -38.77 -59.45
C THR A 278 -31.10 -40.22 -59.93
N SER A 279 -32.27 -40.65 -60.41
CA SER A 279 -32.41 -41.74 -61.39
C SER A 279 -32.34 -41.18 -62.81
N LEU A 280 -31.53 -41.82 -63.65
CA LEU A 280 -31.65 -41.91 -65.12
C LEU A 280 -31.81 -43.38 -65.47
#